data_AF-A0A3S4LPR3-F1
#
_entry.id   AF-A0A3S4LPR3-F1
#
_cell.length_a   1.000
_cell.length_b   1.000
_cell.length_c   1.000
_cell.angle_alpha   90.00
_cell.angle_beta   90.00
_cell.angle_gamma   90.00
#
_symmetry.space_group_name_H-M   'P 1'
#
loop_
_entity.id
_entity.type
_entity.pdbx_description
1 polymer ?
#
loop_
_entity_poly.entity_id
_entity_poly.type
_entity_poly.pdbx_seq_one_letter_code
_entity_poly.pdbx_strand_id
1 'polypeptide(L)'
;MLYKGDTLYLDWLEDGIAELVFDAPGSVNKLDTATVASLGQALEVLEKQHDLKGLLLRSNKAAFIVGADITEFLSLFLVPEEQLSQWLHFANSVFNRLEDLPVPTLAAVNGYALGRRVRMRAGHRLPSGDARPPYRSAGN
;
A
#
# COMPACT_ATOMS: atom_id res chain seq x y z
N MET A 1 -1.87 -19.20 0.04
CA MET A 1 -2.59 -17.92 0.23
C MET A 1 -2.86 -17.67 1.70
N LEU A 2 -2.29 -16.58 2.25
CA LEU A 2 -2.32 -16.19 3.67
C LEU A 2 -3.51 -15.29 4.02
N TYR A 3 -3.86 -14.36 3.12
CA TYR A 3 -5.00 -13.46 3.28
C TYR A 3 -5.58 -13.13 1.91
N LYS A 4 -6.89 -12.95 1.84
CA LYS A 4 -7.58 -12.51 0.63
C LYS A 4 -8.71 -11.57 1.00
N GLY A 5 -8.58 -10.31 0.61
CA GLY A 5 -9.63 -9.30 0.64
C GLY A 5 -10.13 -8.99 -0.77
N ASP A 6 -11.02 -8.00 -0.85
CA ASP A 6 -11.55 -7.55 -2.13
C ASP A 6 -10.54 -6.70 -2.93
N THR A 7 -9.66 -5.96 -2.24
CA THR A 7 -8.75 -5.01 -2.89
C THR A 7 -7.28 -5.42 -2.88
N LEU A 8 -6.92 -6.41 -2.06
CA LEU A 8 -5.58 -6.97 -1.99
C LEU A 8 -5.61 -8.41 -1.49
N TYR A 9 -4.55 -9.13 -1.80
CA TYR A 9 -4.30 -10.46 -1.26
C TYR A 9 -2.85 -10.60 -0.82
N LEU A 10 -2.60 -11.63 -0.02
CA LEU A 10 -1.31 -11.96 0.55
C LEU A 10 -1.04 -13.45 0.31
N ASP A 11 0.11 -13.77 -0.27
CA ASP A 11 0.57 -15.15 -0.41
C ASP A 11 2.04 -15.31 -0.03
N TRP A 12 2.45 -16.55 0.16
CA TRP A 12 3.86 -16.91 0.18
C TRP A 12 4.41 -16.92 -1.24
N LEU A 13 5.60 -16.36 -1.39
CA LEU A 13 6.41 -16.53 -2.58
C LEU A 13 7.31 -17.77 -2.40
N GLU A 14 8.57 -17.57 -2.04
CA GLU A 14 9.55 -18.63 -1.75
C GLU A 14 10.45 -18.20 -0.58
N ASP A 15 11.14 -19.16 0.06
CA ASP A 15 12.16 -18.93 1.09
C ASP A 15 11.75 -18.11 2.33
N GLY A 16 10.45 -18.04 2.63
CA GLY A 16 9.91 -17.23 3.73
C GLY A 16 9.66 -15.76 3.34
N ILE A 17 9.63 -15.45 2.04
CA ILE A 17 9.22 -14.15 1.53
C ILE A 17 7.70 -14.20 1.28
N ALA A 18 6.96 -13.26 1.89
CA ALA A 18 5.56 -13.05 1.57
C ALA A 18 5.40 -11.98 0.49
N GLU A 19 4.40 -12.14 -0.38
CA GLU A 19 3.99 -11.12 -1.33
C GLU A 19 2.61 -10.55 -0.99
N LEU A 20 2.53 -9.23 -0.87
CA LEU A 20 1.29 -8.48 -0.74
C LEU A 20 0.98 -7.79 -2.07
N VAL A 21 -0.19 -8.09 -2.61
CA VAL A 21 -0.56 -7.69 -3.96
C VAL A 21 -1.81 -6.84 -3.92
N PHE A 22 -1.69 -5.60 -4.41
CA PHE A 22 -2.84 -4.74 -4.64
C PHE A 22 -3.53 -5.13 -5.96
N ASP A 23 -4.78 -5.55 -5.87
CA ASP A 23 -5.60 -5.99 -7.01
C ASP A 23 -7.07 -5.64 -6.80
N ALA A 24 -7.36 -4.33 -6.76
CA ALA A 24 -8.72 -3.84 -6.56
C ALA A 24 -9.65 -4.15 -7.75
N PRO A 25 -10.97 -4.30 -7.51
CA PRO A 25 -11.94 -4.38 -8.58
C PRO A 25 -11.93 -3.05 -9.35
N GLY A 26 -11.57 -3.11 -10.64
CA GLY A 26 -11.44 -1.94 -11.50
C GLY A 26 -10.08 -1.85 -12.20
N SER A 27 -9.82 -0.68 -12.78
CA SER A 27 -8.63 -0.42 -13.61
C SER A 27 -7.41 0.07 -12.83
N VAL A 28 -7.60 0.56 -11.60
CA VAL A 28 -6.54 1.16 -10.77
C VAL A 28 -6.71 0.78 -9.31
N ASN A 29 -5.60 0.70 -8.58
CA ASN A 29 -5.63 0.55 -7.13
C ASN A 29 -5.64 1.93 -6.46
N LYS A 30 -6.46 2.06 -5.41
CA LYS A 30 -6.58 3.27 -4.60
C LYS A 30 -6.44 2.92 -3.12
N LEU A 31 -6.07 3.90 -2.31
CA LEU A 31 -6.10 3.79 -0.85
C LEU A 31 -7.42 4.39 -0.34
N ASP A 32 -8.49 3.65 -0.57
CA ASP A 32 -9.80 3.90 0.06
C ASP A 32 -9.84 3.27 1.47
N THR A 33 -10.92 3.54 2.19
CA THR A 33 -11.10 3.05 3.57
C THR A 33 -11.09 1.52 3.62
N ALA A 34 -11.67 0.85 2.63
CA ALA A 34 -11.70 -0.60 2.55
C ALA A 34 -10.30 -1.20 2.35
N THR A 35 -9.48 -0.59 1.50
CA THR A 35 -8.11 -1.02 1.21
C THR A 35 -7.20 -0.81 2.41
N VAL A 36 -7.33 0.31 3.12
CA VAL A 36 -6.57 0.55 4.36
C VAL A 36 -6.94 -0.48 5.45
N ALA A 37 -8.23 -0.77 5.62
CA ALA A 37 -8.69 -1.79 6.55
C ALA A 37 -8.19 -3.19 6.16
N SER A 38 -8.27 -3.53 4.87
CA SER A 38 -7.79 -4.81 4.32
C SER A 38 -6.28 -4.97 4.49
N LEU A 39 -5.50 -3.89 4.30
CA LEU A 39 -4.07 -3.87 4.57
C LEU A 39 -3.78 -4.13 6.06
N GLY A 40 -4.53 -3.49 6.96
CA GLY A 40 -4.42 -3.75 8.40
C GLY A 40 -4.62 -5.22 8.76
N GLN A 41 -5.62 -5.87 8.18
CA GLN A 41 -5.87 -7.31 8.38
C GLN A 41 -4.75 -8.18 7.80
N ALA A 42 -4.24 -7.86 6.62
CA ALA A 42 -3.11 -8.59 6.03
C ALA A 42 -1.85 -8.48 6.90
N LEU A 43 -1.59 -7.30 7.48
CA LEU A 43 -0.48 -7.10 8.42
C LEU A 43 -0.66 -7.90 9.71
N GLU A 44 -1.88 -8.00 10.26
CA GLU A 44 -2.15 -8.86 11.43
C GLU A 44 -1.86 -10.34 11.16
N VAL A 45 -2.04 -10.79 9.91
CA VAL A 45 -1.69 -12.16 9.51
C VAL A 45 -0.16 -12.30 9.44
N LEU A 46 0.53 -11.33 8.85
CA LEU A 46 2.00 -11.32 8.73
C LEU A 46 2.72 -11.27 10.07
N GLU A 47 2.25 -10.44 11.00
CA GLU A 47 2.83 -10.29 12.34
C GLU A 47 2.80 -11.59 13.14
N LYS A 48 1.90 -12.53 12.79
CA LYS A 48 1.79 -13.85 13.42
C LYS A 48 2.65 -14.92 12.73
N GLN A 49 3.31 -14.62 11.61
CA GLN A 49 4.16 -15.57 10.90
C GLN A 49 5.60 -15.51 11.40
N HIS A 50 6.03 -16.56 12.10
CA HIS A 50 7.42 -16.67 12.58
C HIS A 50 8.43 -16.96 11.46
N ASP A 51 7.98 -17.56 10.36
CA ASP A 51 8.81 -17.93 9.22
C ASP A 51 9.02 -16.79 8.22
N LEU A 52 8.42 -15.62 8.48
CA LEU A 52 8.53 -14.45 7.63
C LEU A 52 9.95 -13.88 7.69
N LYS A 53 10.60 -13.83 6.52
CA LYS A 53 11.95 -13.27 6.34
C LYS A 53 11.95 -11.99 5.51
N GLY A 54 10.88 -11.71 4.79
CA GLY A 54 10.75 -10.50 3.99
C GLY A 54 9.35 -10.31 3.42
N LEU A 55 9.03 -9.09 3.05
CA LEU A 55 7.75 -8.71 2.46
C LEU A 55 7.97 -8.00 1.12
N LEU A 56 7.32 -8.47 0.06
CA LEU A 56 7.28 -7.84 -1.25
C LEU A 56 5.89 -7.24 -1.50
N LEU A 57 5.80 -5.93 -1.71
CA LEU A 57 4.59 -5.25 -2.13
C LEU A 57 4.61 -5.09 -3.65
N ARG A 58 3.56 -5.52 -4.34
CA ARG A 58 3.39 -5.36 -5.79
C ARG A 58 1.96 -4.96 -6.14
N SER A 59 1.75 -4.49 -7.37
CA SER A 59 0.43 -4.26 -7.93
C SER A 59 0.20 -5.18 -9.12
N ASN A 60 -1.03 -5.67 -9.28
CA ASN A 60 -1.45 -6.44 -10.45
C ASN A 60 -2.10 -5.55 -11.53
N LYS A 61 -2.11 -4.23 -11.34
CA LYS A 61 -2.61 -3.24 -12.29
C LYS A 61 -1.46 -2.55 -13.01
N ALA A 62 -1.74 -1.82 -14.09
CA ALA A 62 -0.71 -1.06 -14.81
C ALA A 62 -0.05 0.04 -13.94
N ALA A 63 -0.81 0.62 -13.02
CA ALA A 63 -0.30 1.52 -11.99
C ALA A 63 -0.17 0.80 -10.64
N PHE A 64 0.74 1.27 -9.78
CA PHE A 64 0.91 0.73 -8.44
C PHE A 64 -0.28 1.10 -7.56
N ILE A 65 -0.39 2.38 -7.20
CA ILE A 65 -1.48 2.99 -6.43
C ILE A 65 -1.62 4.45 -6.90
N VAL A 66 -2.81 4.86 -7.33
CA VAL A 66 -3.04 6.21 -7.89
C VAL A 66 -3.37 7.28 -6.84
N GLY A 67 -3.42 6.89 -5.57
CA GLY A 67 -3.65 7.78 -4.42
C GLY A 67 -4.86 7.37 -3.60
N ALA A 68 -5.32 8.28 -2.74
CA ALA A 68 -6.57 8.12 -2.00
C ALA A 68 -7.76 8.30 -2.93
N ASP A 69 -8.89 7.67 -2.62
CA ASP A 69 -10.11 7.90 -3.38
C ASP A 69 -10.69 9.28 -3.06
N ILE A 70 -10.69 10.18 -4.06
CA ILE A 70 -11.15 11.56 -3.90
C ILE A 70 -12.64 11.59 -3.53
N THR A 71 -13.45 10.64 -4.00
CA THR A 71 -14.89 10.59 -3.66
C THR A 71 -15.11 10.29 -2.19
N GLU A 72 -14.32 9.39 -1.60
CA GLU A 72 -14.33 9.16 -0.15
C GLU A 72 -13.74 10.35 0.60
N PHE A 73 -12.67 10.95 0.09
CA PHE A 73 -12.01 12.09 0.71
C PHE A 73 -12.94 13.29 0.88
N LEU A 74 -13.81 13.56 -0.11
CA LEU A 74 -14.84 14.59 0.00
C LEU A 74 -15.88 14.27 1.08
N SER A 75 -16.25 12.99 1.21
CA SER A 75 -17.19 12.55 2.24
C SER A 75 -16.58 12.61 3.65
N LEU A 76 -15.27 12.34 3.76
CA LEU A 76 -14.51 12.45 5.00
C LEU A 76 -14.38 13.90 5.51
N PHE A 77 -14.54 14.91 4.66
CA PHE A 77 -14.59 16.31 5.11
C PHE A 77 -15.93 16.71 5.72
N LEU A 78 -16.97 15.89 5.54
CA LEU A 78 -18.31 16.15 6.07
C LEU A 78 -18.54 15.49 7.44
N VAL A 79 -17.64 14.59 7.87
CA VAL A 79 -17.74 13.93 9.18
C VAL A 79 -17.20 14.83 10.29
N PRO A 80 -17.63 14.64 11.55
CA PRO A 80 -17.07 15.37 12.69
C PRO A 80 -15.54 15.22 12.77
N GLU A 81 -14.86 16.29 13.19
CA GLU A 81 -13.40 16.34 13.28
C GLU A 81 -12.82 15.19 14.12
N GLU A 82 -13.50 14.82 15.21
CA GLU A 82 -13.09 13.71 16.06
C GLU A 82 -13.07 12.37 15.31
N GLN A 83 -14.10 12.11 14.49
CA GLN A 83 -14.19 10.88 13.70
C GLN A 83 -13.14 10.86 12.59
N LEU A 84 -12.90 12.00 11.94
CA LEU A 84 -11.84 12.14 10.95
C LEU A 84 -10.45 11.91 11.57
N SER A 85 -10.21 12.48 12.75
CA SER A 85 -8.96 12.30 13.49
C SER A 85 -8.73 10.85 13.87
N GLN A 86 -9.75 10.16 14.39
CA GLN A 86 -9.69 8.73 14.70
C GLN A 86 -9.37 7.88 13.45
N TRP A 87 -10.01 8.17 12.32
CA TRP A 87 -9.72 7.48 11.07
C TRP A 87 -8.29 7.73 10.58
N LEU A 88 -7.81 8.97 10.64
CA LEU A 88 -6.42 9.31 10.29
C LEU A 88 -5.42 8.62 11.22
N HIS A 89 -5.71 8.53 12.52
CA HIS A 89 -4.89 7.80 13.47
C HIS A 89 -4.83 6.31 13.14
N PHE A 90 -5.97 5.70 12.83
CA PHE A 90 -6.04 4.31 12.37
C PHE A 90 -5.28 4.09 11.06
N ALA A 91 -5.49 4.93 10.05
CA ALA A 91 -4.80 4.80 8.77
C ALA A 91 -3.27 4.92 8.94
N ASN A 92 -2.81 5.90 9.73
CA ASN A 92 -1.38 6.04 10.04
C ASN A 92 -0.84 4.84 10.83
N SER A 93 -1.60 4.27 11.77
CA SER A 93 -1.14 3.12 12.54
C SER A 93 -0.92 1.88 11.65
N VAL A 94 -1.75 1.68 10.63
CA VAL A 94 -1.57 0.61 9.62
C VAL A 94 -0.25 0.79 8.86
N PHE A 95 0.06 1.99 8.39
CA PHE A 95 1.33 2.24 7.69
C PHE A 95 2.55 2.18 8.61
N ASN A 96 2.42 2.63 9.86
CA ASN A 96 3.49 2.50 10.85
C ASN A 96 3.77 1.02 11.13
N ARG A 97 2.74 0.19 11.28
CA ARG A 97 2.91 -1.27 11.44
C ARG A 97 3.62 -1.91 10.26
N LEU A 98 3.31 -1.49 9.04
CA LEU A 98 4.03 -1.94 7.83
C LEU A 98 5.51 -1.54 7.86
N GLU A 99 5.83 -0.34 8.35
CA GLU A 99 7.22 0.16 8.47
C GLU A 99 7.97 -0.51 9.62
N ASP A 100 7.29 -0.83 10.72
CA ASP A 100 7.83 -1.44 11.94
C ASP A 100 7.94 -2.97 11.86
N LEU A 101 7.54 -3.59 10.73
CA LEU A 101 7.71 -5.03 10.54
C LEU A 101 9.20 -5.42 10.75
N PRO A 102 9.49 -6.46 11.55
CA PRO A 102 10.86 -6.86 11.90
C PRO A 102 11.58 -7.58 10.75
N VAL A 103 11.15 -7.37 9.51
CA VAL A 103 11.64 -8.02 8.29
C VAL A 103 11.86 -6.99 7.18
N PRO A 104 12.83 -7.19 6.27
CA PRO A 104 13.02 -6.33 5.12
C PRO A 104 11.74 -6.27 4.26
N THR A 105 11.28 -5.05 4.03
CA THR A 105 10.10 -4.77 3.20
C THR A 105 10.51 -4.05 1.93
N LEU A 106 10.08 -4.57 0.78
CA LEU A 106 10.38 -4.04 -0.55
C LEU A 106 9.08 -3.77 -1.31
N ALA A 107 8.99 -2.64 -2.00
CA ALA A 107 7.89 -2.36 -2.91
C ALA A 107 8.35 -2.34 -4.37
N ALA A 108 7.86 -3.30 -5.15
CA ALA A 108 8.00 -3.35 -6.60
C ALA A 108 6.98 -2.40 -7.25
N VAL A 109 7.36 -1.12 -7.33
CA VAL A 109 6.51 -0.07 -7.89
C VAL A 109 6.53 -0.12 -9.42
N ASN A 110 5.40 -0.47 -10.01
CA ASN A 110 5.16 -0.42 -11.46
C ASN A 110 4.25 0.77 -11.83
N GLY A 111 4.52 1.40 -12.96
CA GLY A 111 3.74 2.54 -13.45
C GLY A 111 3.65 3.70 -12.44
N TYR A 112 2.44 4.19 -12.20
CA TYR A 112 2.18 5.36 -11.35
C TYR A 112 2.05 5.00 -9.86
N ALA A 113 2.76 5.75 -9.02
CA ALA A 113 2.59 5.78 -7.57
C ALA A 113 2.39 7.24 -7.13
N LEU A 114 1.13 7.66 -6.97
CA LEU A 114 0.77 9.05 -6.70
C LEU A 114 0.24 9.19 -5.26
N GLY A 115 0.78 10.15 -4.50
CA GLY A 115 0.38 10.40 -3.11
C GLY A 115 1.45 11.11 -2.29
N ARG A 116 1.05 11.81 -1.21
CA ARG A 116 1.94 12.67 -0.39
C ARG A 116 2.96 11.90 0.49
N ARG A 117 2.94 10.57 0.49
CA ARG A 117 3.84 9.72 1.30
C ARG A 117 4.46 8.54 0.51
N VAL A 118 4.85 8.73 -0.75
CA VAL A 118 5.79 7.80 -1.41
C VAL A 118 7.20 8.08 -0.89
N ARG A 119 7.44 7.74 0.37
CA ARG A 119 8.79 7.55 0.92
C ARG A 119 8.81 6.21 1.64
N MET A 120 8.49 5.16 0.88
CA MET A 120 8.91 3.81 1.29
C MET A 120 10.43 3.81 1.25
N ARG A 121 11.08 3.63 2.40
CA ARG A 121 12.53 3.44 2.47
C ARG A 121 12.85 2.04 1.97
N ALA A 122 12.65 1.82 0.67
CA ALA A 122 13.03 0.60 -0.02
C ALA A 122 14.55 0.59 -0.19
N GLY A 123 15.21 -0.38 0.42
CA GLY A 123 16.66 -0.58 0.34
C GLY A 123 17.19 -0.69 -1.09
N HIS A 124 16.37 -1.04 -2.08
CA HIS A 124 16.71 -0.89 -3.50
C HIS A 124 15.42 -0.78 -4.31
N ARG A 125 15.10 0.41 -4.82
CA ARG A 125 14.07 0.56 -5.86
C ARG A 125 14.67 -0.01 -7.16
N LEU A 126 14.20 -1.17 -7.61
CA LEU A 126 14.41 -1.61 -8.99
C LEU A 126 13.34 -0.93 -9.85
N PRO A 127 13.67 0.13 -10.61
CA PRO A 127 12.71 0.67 -11.55
C PRO A 127 12.42 -0.40 -12.61
N SER A 128 11.15 -0.80 -12.73
CA SER A 128 10.66 -1.31 -14.00
C SER A 128 10.82 -0.18 -15.02
N GLY A 129 11.24 -0.50 -16.25
CA GLY A 129 11.68 0.49 -17.26
C GLY A 129 10.69 1.60 -17.64
N ASP A 130 9.47 1.57 -17.08
CA ASP A 130 8.38 2.51 -17.33
C ASP A 130 8.01 3.38 -16.10
N ALA A 131 8.78 3.31 -15.02
CA ALA A 131 8.54 4.12 -13.82
C ALA A 131 8.83 5.62 -14.07
N ARG A 132 7.79 6.41 -14.37
CA ARG A 132 7.92 7.86 -14.61
C ARG A 132 7.83 8.65 -13.29
N PRO A 133 8.78 9.55 -12.99
CA PRO A 133 8.69 10.42 -11.81
C PRO A 133 7.55 11.45 -11.95
N PRO A 134 6.88 11.83 -10.85
CA PRO A 134 5.68 12.66 -10.89
C PRO A 134 5.90 14.15 -11.16
N TYR A 135 7.12 14.61 -11.45
CA TYR A 135 7.37 16.03 -11.73
C TYR A 135 8.42 16.20 -12.82
N ARG A 136 7.99 16.65 -14.01
CA ARG A 136 8.86 17.35 -14.95
C ARG A 136 8.49 18.83 -14.82
N SER A 137 9.19 19.57 -13.97
CA SER A 137 9.13 21.03 -14.04
C SER A 137 9.59 21.43 -15.43
N ALA A 138 8.70 22.00 -16.23
CA ALA A 138 9.06 22.68 -17.46
C ALA A 138 10.00 23.83 -17.08
N GLY A 139 11.29 23.67 -17.38
CA GLY A 139 12.24 24.77 -17.35
C GLY A 139 11.95 25.66 -18.56
N ASN A 140 11.71 26.94 -18.29
CA ASN A 140 12.01 28.03 -19.21
C ASN A 140 13.26 28.72 -18.68
#